data_AF-A0A7V5H052-F1
#
_entry.id   AF-A0A7V5H052-F1
#
_cell.length_a   1.000
_cell.length_b   1.000
_cell.length_c   1.000
_cell.angle_alpha   90.00
_cell.angle_beta   90.00
_cell.angle_gamma   90.00
#
_symmetry.space_group_name_H-M   'P 1'
#
loop_
_entity.id
_entity.type
_entity.pdbx_description
1 polymer ?
#
loop_
_entity_poly.entity_id
_entity_poly.type
_entity_poly.pdbx_seq_one_letter_code
_entity_poly.pdbx_strand_id
1 'polypeptide(L)'
;MIITNESLNKLDPQDLLNLLNDGYAVLIDKPKDWTSFDVVNKIKKSLGFPKIGHTGTLDPFATGLLIILIGKFTKKQNLFTSLDKTYIAKIKLGATTDTLDPTSEEHSIQEISFLTPSEVQACIKSFEGEYEQIPPMFSAKKVSGRRLYTLARQGK
;
A
#
# COMPACT_ATOMS: atom_id res chain seq x y z
N MET A 1 13.40 -10.46 14.14
CA MET A 1 12.12 -10.78 14.80
C MET A 1 10.99 -10.16 14.00
N ILE A 2 9.92 -10.92 13.76
CA ILE A 2 8.67 -10.41 13.18
C ILE A 2 7.74 -10.13 14.36
N ILE A 3 7.25 -8.90 14.47
CA ILE A 3 6.35 -8.49 15.56
C ILE A 3 4.95 -8.28 14.95
N THR A 4 3.99 -9.08 15.41
CA THR A 4 2.55 -8.95 15.16
C THR A 4 1.87 -8.24 16.33
N ASN A 5 0.62 -7.79 16.15
CA ASN A 5 -0.21 -7.23 17.23
C ASN A 5 -0.28 -8.13 18.47
N GLU A 6 -0.31 -9.45 18.29
CA GLU A 6 -0.36 -10.41 19.40
C GLU A 6 0.96 -10.50 20.18
N SER A 7 2.08 -10.34 19.48
CA SER A 7 3.42 -10.36 20.09
C SER A 7 3.81 -9.02 20.70
N LEU A 8 3.21 -7.91 20.24
CA LEU A 8 3.53 -6.54 20.66
C LEU A 8 3.29 -6.33 22.17
N ASN A 9 2.18 -6.84 22.69
CA ASN A 9 1.83 -6.73 24.11
C ASN A 9 2.65 -7.65 25.03
N LYS A 10 3.51 -8.50 24.45
CA LYS A 10 4.34 -9.46 25.19
C LYS A 10 5.81 -9.07 25.23
N LEU A 11 6.19 -7.95 24.61
CA LEU A 11 7.56 -7.47 24.57
C LEU A 11 7.93 -6.74 25.87
N ASP A 12 9.08 -7.09 26.44
CA ASP A 12 9.66 -6.38 27.57
C ASP A 12 10.13 -4.97 27.13
N PRO A 13 10.00 -3.92 27.96
CA PRO A 13 10.64 -2.63 27.73
C PRO A 13 12.13 -2.67 27.30
N GLN A 14 12.90 -3.64 27.79
CA GLN A 14 14.30 -3.81 27.40
C GLN A 14 14.44 -4.35 25.97
N ASP A 15 13.51 -5.21 25.52
CA ASP A 15 13.45 -5.68 24.14
C ASP A 15 13.10 -4.53 23.18
N LEU A 16 12.23 -3.61 23.61
CA LEU A 16 11.90 -2.38 22.86
C LEU A 16 13.12 -1.46 22.66
N LEU A 17 14.06 -1.44 23.62
CA LEU A 17 15.33 -0.72 23.50
C LEU A 17 16.31 -1.41 22.55
N ASN A 18 16.44 -2.75 22.64
CA ASN A 18 17.30 -3.54 21.75
C ASN A 18 16.80 -3.53 20.29
N LEU A 19 15.48 -3.42 20.11
CA LEU A 19 14.80 -3.20 18.83
C LEU A 19 15.57 -2.11 18.03
N LEU A 20 15.80 -0.93 18.62
CA LEU A 20 16.39 0.22 17.94
C LEU A 20 17.78 -0.06 17.34
N ASN A 21 18.57 -0.94 17.98
CA ASN A 21 19.95 -1.25 17.59
C ASN A 21 20.09 -2.43 16.62
N ASP A 22 19.28 -3.48 16.76
CA ASP A 22 19.43 -4.71 15.97
C ASP A 22 18.53 -4.76 14.72
N GLY A 23 17.46 -3.96 14.73
CA GLY A 23 16.55 -3.83 13.61
C GLY A 23 15.54 -4.97 13.50
N TYR A 24 14.33 -4.62 13.06
CA TYR A 24 13.16 -5.49 13.11
C TYR A 24 12.15 -5.12 12.02
N ALA A 25 11.30 -6.10 11.69
CA ALA A 25 10.14 -5.91 10.82
C ALA A 25 8.86 -6.03 11.66
N VAL A 26 8.00 -5.03 11.57
CA VAL A 26 6.70 -4.99 12.25
C VAL A 26 5.62 -5.14 11.19
N LEU A 27 4.68 -6.04 11.44
CA LEU A 27 3.54 -6.28 10.56
C LEU A 27 2.36 -5.50 11.11
N ILE A 28 1.94 -4.47 10.38
CA ILE A 28 0.81 -3.61 10.77
C ILE A 28 -0.36 -3.89 9.85
N ASP A 29 -1.55 -4.07 10.42
CA ASP A 29 -2.78 -3.91 9.65
C ASP A 29 -3.10 -2.42 9.53
N LYS A 30 -2.85 -1.83 8.35
CA LYS A 30 -3.05 -0.40 8.10
C LYS A 30 -4.55 -0.09 8.13
N PRO A 31 -5.01 0.80 9.01
CA PRO A 31 -6.41 1.21 9.00
C PRO A 31 -6.74 2.03 7.74
N LYS A 32 -8.03 2.10 7.45
CA LYS A 32 -8.57 2.95 6.39
C LYS A 32 -8.28 4.42 6.71
N ASP A 33 -8.17 5.24 5.66
CA ASP A 33 -7.96 6.69 5.66
C ASP A 33 -6.58 7.15 6.17
N TRP A 34 -5.75 6.22 6.65
CA TRP A 34 -4.35 6.49 6.95
C TRP A 34 -3.48 6.31 5.72
N THR A 35 -2.59 7.26 5.44
CA THR A 35 -1.50 7.02 4.49
C THR A 35 -0.52 6.01 5.11
N SER A 36 0.26 5.33 4.28
CA SER A 36 1.38 4.50 4.77
C SER A 36 2.39 5.30 5.60
N PHE A 37 2.52 6.60 5.32
CA PHE A 37 3.41 7.50 6.05
C PHE A 37 2.85 7.89 7.43
N ASP A 38 1.53 7.97 7.60
CA ASP A 38 0.91 8.23 8.90
C ASP A 38 1.23 7.10 9.88
N VAL A 39 1.19 5.83 9.42
CA VAL A 39 1.61 4.68 10.22
C VAL A 39 3.08 4.80 10.61
N VAL A 40 3.95 5.10 9.65
CA VAL A 40 5.38 5.31 9.92
C VAL A 40 5.58 6.41 10.97
N ASN A 41 4.91 7.56 10.83
CA ASN A 41 5.04 8.68 11.76
C ASN A 41 4.53 8.35 13.16
N LYS A 42 3.41 7.62 13.26
CA LYS A 42 2.85 7.19 14.55
C LYS A 42 3.86 6.32 15.29
N ILE A 43 4.40 5.30 14.64
CA ILE A 43 5.40 4.39 15.23
C ILE A 43 6.69 5.14 15.54
N LYS A 44 7.16 5.98 14.61
CA LYS A 44 8.36 6.80 14.78
C LYS A 44 8.29 7.67 16.02
N LYS A 45 7.16 8.34 16.27
CA LYS A 45 6.94 9.16 17.46
C LYS A 45 6.91 8.32 18.73
N SER A 46 6.22 7.18 18.71
CA SER A 46 6.13 6.28 19.87
C SER A 46 7.47 5.68 20.31
N LEU A 47 8.44 5.56 19.40
CA LEU A 47 9.73 4.91 19.66
C LEU A 47 10.91 5.88 19.78
N GLY A 48 10.68 7.19 19.90
CA GLY A 48 11.76 8.16 20.05
C GLY A 48 12.55 8.45 18.77
N PHE A 49 11.87 8.48 17.62
CA PHE A 49 12.42 8.85 16.31
C PHE A 49 13.56 7.98 15.74
N PRO A 50 13.43 6.65 15.73
CA PRO A 50 14.41 5.81 15.06
C PRO A 50 14.43 5.97 13.54
N LYS A 51 15.45 5.38 12.91
CA LYS A 51 15.43 5.10 11.48
C LYS A 51 14.32 4.09 11.18
N ILE A 52 13.36 4.47 10.34
CA ILE A 52 12.15 3.69 10.04
C ILE A 52 11.77 3.85 8.57
N GLY A 53 11.18 2.82 7.96
CA GLY A 53 10.63 2.84 6.61
C GLY A 53 9.54 1.78 6.44
N HIS A 54 8.89 1.75 5.29
CA HIS A 54 7.90 0.72 4.93
C HIS A 54 8.29 0.06 3.60
N THR A 55 7.74 -1.12 3.30
CA THR A 55 8.22 -1.95 2.17
C THR A 55 7.28 -1.98 0.96
N GLY A 56 6.20 -1.22 1.02
CA GLY A 56 5.21 -1.05 -0.02
C GLY A 56 4.22 0.03 0.41
N THR A 57 3.74 0.85 -0.52
CA THR A 57 2.72 1.85 -0.21
C THR A 57 1.35 1.18 -0.36
N LEU A 58 0.51 1.31 0.66
CA LEU A 58 -0.94 1.12 0.54
C LEU A 58 -1.60 2.49 0.44
N ASP A 59 -2.55 2.62 -0.49
CA ASP A 59 -3.37 3.81 -0.66
C ASP A 59 -4.20 4.09 0.60
N PRO A 60 -4.60 5.34 0.84
CA PRO A 60 -5.34 5.70 2.05
C PRO A 60 -6.63 4.89 2.23
N PHE A 61 -7.39 4.67 1.15
CA PHE A 61 -8.65 3.92 1.20
C PHE A 61 -8.46 2.41 1.40
N ALA A 62 -7.27 1.88 1.11
CA ALA A 62 -6.96 0.46 1.28
C ALA A 62 -6.67 0.13 2.75
N THR A 63 -6.87 -1.12 3.13
CA THR A 63 -6.52 -1.66 4.46
C THR A 63 -5.63 -2.89 4.29
N GLY A 64 -5.09 -3.41 5.38
CA GLY A 64 -4.31 -4.65 5.36
C GLY A 64 -2.82 -4.45 5.60
N LEU A 65 -2.04 -5.47 5.25
CA LEU A 65 -0.67 -5.62 5.69
C LEU A 65 0.27 -4.52 5.16
N LEU A 66 0.82 -3.74 6.08
CA LEU A 66 1.93 -2.81 5.88
C LEU A 66 3.13 -3.25 6.71
N ILE A 67 4.21 -3.65 6.04
CA ILE A 67 5.45 -4.05 6.71
C ILE A 67 6.29 -2.81 6.98
N ILE A 68 6.60 -2.60 8.25
CA ILE A 68 7.41 -1.49 8.75
C ILE A 68 8.79 -2.03 9.16
N LEU A 69 9.85 -1.42 8.64
CA LEU A 69 11.23 -1.78 8.96
C LEU A 69 11.84 -0.70 9.85
N ILE A 70 12.49 -1.12 10.93
CA ILE A 70 13.12 -0.20 11.88
C ILE A 70 14.59 -0.56 12.08
N GLY A 71 15.42 0.44 12.35
CA GLY A 71 16.85 0.28 12.61
C GLY A 71 17.59 -0.33 11.42
N LYS A 72 18.46 -1.32 11.70
CA LYS A 72 19.29 -1.99 10.69
C LYS A 72 18.46 -2.72 9.61
N PHE A 73 17.23 -3.13 9.90
CA PHE A 73 16.36 -3.82 8.93
C PHE A 73 15.93 -2.92 7.78
N THR A 74 15.95 -1.60 7.93
CA THR A 74 15.71 -0.66 6.81
C THR A 74 16.65 -0.90 5.63
N LYS A 75 17.85 -1.45 5.86
CA LYS A 75 18.80 -1.82 4.80
C LYS A 75 18.33 -3.02 3.96
N LYS A 76 17.35 -3.79 4.45
CA LYS A 76 16.78 -4.98 3.80
C LYS A 76 15.47 -4.67 3.04
N GLN A 77 15.12 -3.40 2.86
CA GLN A 77 13.84 -3.00 2.24
C GLN A 77 13.57 -3.70 0.90
N ASN A 78 14.58 -3.81 0.03
CA ASN A 78 14.45 -4.44 -1.28
C ASN A 78 14.00 -5.92 -1.21
N LEU A 79 14.37 -6.64 -0.15
CA LEU A 79 13.94 -8.03 0.05
C LEU A 79 12.42 -8.13 0.24
N PHE A 80 11.83 -7.19 0.96
CA PHE A 80 10.40 -7.19 1.23
C PHE A 80 9.60 -6.57 0.08
N THR A 81 10.14 -5.53 -0.57
CA THR A 81 9.50 -4.90 -1.74
C THR A 81 9.41 -5.85 -2.93
N SER A 82 10.30 -6.85 -3.03
CA SER A 82 10.29 -7.87 -4.11
C SER A 82 9.39 -9.09 -3.86
N LEU A 83 8.86 -9.28 -2.66
CA LEU A 83 7.93 -10.39 -2.37
C LEU A 83 6.66 -10.29 -3.22
N ASP A 84 5.95 -11.39 -3.42
CA ASP A 84 4.61 -11.33 -4.00
C ASP A 84 3.62 -10.66 -3.03
N LYS A 85 2.54 -10.11 -3.59
CA LYS A 85 1.46 -9.48 -2.83
C LYS A 85 0.12 -10.05 -3.28
N THR A 86 -0.77 -10.23 -2.32
CA THR A 86 -2.14 -10.70 -2.56
C THR A 86 -3.10 -9.62 -2.10
N TYR A 87 -4.11 -9.34 -2.94
CA TYR A 87 -5.12 -8.33 -2.67
C TYR A 87 -6.51 -8.93 -2.83
N ILE A 88 -7.45 -8.44 -2.02
CA ILE A 88 -8.87 -8.64 -2.22
C ILE A 88 -9.44 -7.29 -2.61
N ALA A 89 -10.06 -7.21 -3.78
CA ALA A 89 -10.61 -5.97 -4.33
C ALA A 89 -12.10 -6.13 -4.65
N LYS A 90 -12.82 -4.99 -4.61
CA LYS A 90 -14.16 -4.86 -5.18
C LYS A 90 -14.09 -3.79 -6.26
N ILE A 91 -14.57 -4.13 -7.45
CA ILE A 91 -14.56 -3.25 -8.61
C ILE A 91 -16.02 -2.91 -8.93
N LYS A 92 -16.30 -1.63 -9.15
CA LYS A 92 -17.58 -1.17 -9.69
C LYS A 92 -17.44 -1.04 -11.20
N LEU A 93 -18.34 -1.67 -11.94
CA LEU A 93 -18.42 -1.56 -13.40
C LEU A 93 -19.38 -0.43 -13.79
N GLY A 94 -19.17 0.18 -14.95
CA GLY A 94 -20.07 1.20 -15.51
C GLY A 94 -19.81 2.63 -15.03
N ALA A 95 -18.67 2.90 -14.38
CA ALA A 95 -18.25 4.25 -14.03
C ALA A 95 -16.72 4.33 -13.98
N THR A 96 -16.19 5.54 -14.13
CA THR A 96 -14.76 5.84 -14.03
C THR A 96 -14.53 6.96 -13.02
N THR A 97 -13.36 6.97 -12.41
CA THR A 97 -12.90 8.03 -11.50
C THR A 97 -11.49 8.48 -11.92
N ASP A 98 -11.15 9.74 -11.71
CA ASP A 98 -9.81 10.28 -12.04
C ASP A 98 -8.68 9.52 -11.32
N THR A 99 -8.96 9.05 -10.09
CA THR A 99 -8.02 8.31 -9.24
C THR A 99 -8.03 6.80 -9.48
N LEU A 100 -8.93 6.29 -10.34
CA LEU A 100 -9.18 4.85 -10.54
C LEU A 100 -9.52 4.09 -9.25
N ASP A 101 -10.02 4.81 -8.26
CA ASP A 101 -10.40 4.29 -6.95
C ASP A 101 -11.67 5.03 -6.44
N PRO A 102 -12.25 4.68 -5.28
CA PRO A 102 -13.50 5.29 -4.81
C PRO A 102 -13.30 6.64 -4.11
N THR A 103 -12.14 7.30 -4.25
CA THR A 103 -11.82 8.54 -3.52
C THR A 103 -12.10 9.83 -4.29
N SER A 104 -12.42 9.75 -5.59
CA SER A 104 -12.91 10.88 -6.38
C SER A 104 -14.33 10.64 -6.91
N GLU A 105 -14.96 11.72 -7.37
CA GLU A 105 -16.30 11.63 -7.97
C GLU A 105 -16.31 10.75 -9.22
N GLU A 106 -17.39 10.01 -9.38
CA GLU A 106 -17.62 9.17 -10.56
C GLU A 106 -18.06 10.01 -11.75
N HIS A 107 -17.52 9.68 -12.92
CA HIS A 107 -17.93 10.23 -14.20
C HIS A 107 -17.96 9.11 -15.26
N SER A 108 -18.35 9.46 -16.48
CA SER A 108 -18.45 8.52 -17.61
C SER A 108 -19.34 7.32 -17.28
N ILE A 109 -20.50 7.59 -16.65
CA ILE A 109 -21.44 6.56 -16.22
C ILE A 109 -22.05 5.87 -17.44
N GLN A 110 -22.04 4.54 -17.44
CA GLN A 110 -22.54 3.69 -18.52
C GLN A 110 -23.48 2.60 -17.98
N GLU A 111 -24.44 2.25 -18.82
CA GLU A 111 -25.36 1.13 -18.63
C GLU A 111 -24.54 -0.19 -18.69
N ILE A 112 -24.86 -1.18 -17.86
CA ILE A 112 -24.11 -2.45 -17.78
C ILE A 112 -24.99 -3.71 -17.79
N SER A 113 -26.31 -3.59 -17.96
CA SER A 113 -27.25 -4.71 -17.94
C SER A 113 -27.01 -5.73 -19.06
N PHE A 114 -26.31 -5.31 -20.12
CA PHE A 114 -25.88 -6.21 -21.18
C PHE A 114 -24.77 -7.18 -20.74
N LEU A 115 -24.07 -6.92 -19.61
CA LEU A 115 -22.99 -7.78 -19.14
C LEU A 115 -23.52 -9.00 -18.39
N THR A 116 -23.01 -10.17 -18.75
CA THR A 116 -23.23 -11.41 -18.02
C THR A 116 -22.08 -11.69 -17.02
N PRO A 117 -22.35 -12.39 -15.91
CA PRO A 117 -21.29 -12.81 -14.97
C PRO A 117 -20.18 -13.62 -15.64
N SER A 118 -20.52 -14.44 -16.66
CA SER A 118 -19.56 -15.23 -17.42
C SER A 118 -18.60 -14.38 -18.25
N GLU A 119 -19.08 -13.32 -18.89
CA GLU A 119 -18.23 -12.40 -19.66
C GLU A 119 -17.25 -11.65 -18.75
N VAL A 120 -17.75 -11.16 -17.61
CA VAL A 120 -16.91 -10.50 -16.60
C VAL A 120 -15.84 -11.46 -16.09
N GLN A 121 -16.19 -12.70 -15.79
CA GLN A 121 -15.23 -13.70 -15.33
C GLN A 121 -14.18 -14.06 -16.41
N ALA A 122 -14.60 -14.18 -17.66
CA ALA A 122 -13.68 -14.44 -18.78
C ALA A 122 -12.69 -13.27 -18.98
N CYS A 123 -13.17 -12.04 -18.88
CA CYS A 123 -12.33 -10.84 -18.93
C CYS A 123 -11.32 -10.80 -17.78
N ILE A 124 -11.73 -11.09 -16.53
CA ILE A 124 -10.80 -11.15 -15.40
C ILE A 124 -9.70 -12.20 -15.64
N LYS A 125 -10.07 -13.38 -16.15
CA LYS A 125 -9.11 -14.44 -16.45
C LYS A 125 -8.10 -14.08 -17.53
N SER A 126 -8.44 -13.18 -18.47
CA SER A 126 -7.47 -12.75 -19.48
C SER A 126 -6.31 -11.91 -18.93
N PHE A 127 -6.39 -11.46 -17.67
CA PHE A 127 -5.30 -10.79 -16.97
C PHE A 127 -4.40 -11.76 -16.19
N GLU A 128 -4.70 -13.07 -16.17
CA GLU A 128 -3.83 -14.06 -15.55
C GLU A 128 -2.55 -14.25 -16.38
N GLY A 129 -1.39 -14.16 -15.74
CA GLY A 129 -0.08 -14.25 -16.39
C GLY A 129 0.64 -12.90 -16.44
N GLU A 130 1.63 -12.80 -17.32
CA GLU A 130 2.40 -11.57 -17.51
C GLU A 130 1.77 -10.70 -18.59
N TYR A 131 1.60 -9.42 -18.30
CA TYR A 131 1.14 -8.42 -19.25
C TYR A 131 1.75 -7.05 -18.95
N GLU A 132 1.84 -6.19 -19.96
CA GLU A 132 2.32 -4.82 -19.76
C GLU A 132 1.22 -3.94 -19.15
N GLN A 133 1.47 -3.45 -17.94
CA GLN A 133 0.57 -2.53 -17.26
C GLN A 133 1.11 -1.09 -17.34
N ILE A 134 0.30 -0.18 -17.86
CA ILE A 134 0.57 1.26 -17.77
C ILE A 134 0.20 1.73 -16.36
N PRO A 135 1.14 2.27 -15.57
CA PRO A 135 0.83 2.75 -14.22
C PRO A 135 -0.15 3.93 -14.25
N PRO A 136 -1.03 4.07 -13.23
CA PRO A 136 -1.93 5.20 -13.15
C PRO A 136 -1.18 6.52 -12.93
N MET A 137 -1.81 7.62 -13.39
CA MET A 137 -1.29 8.98 -13.21
C MET A 137 -1.21 9.38 -11.74
N PHE A 138 -2.13 8.88 -10.89
CA PHE A 138 -2.05 9.02 -9.44
C PHE A 138 -1.18 7.92 -8.82
N SER A 139 0.12 7.92 -9.12
CA SER A 139 1.06 6.95 -8.54
C SER A 139 2.29 7.61 -7.91
N ALA A 140 2.96 6.86 -7.01
CA ALA A 140 4.22 7.26 -6.39
C ALA A 140 5.44 7.16 -7.33
N LYS A 141 5.27 6.61 -8.54
CA LYS A 141 6.35 6.46 -9.51
C LYS A 141 6.87 7.83 -9.92
N LYS A 142 8.19 7.93 -10.10
CA LYS A 142 8.84 9.18 -10.52
C LYS A 142 8.99 9.21 -12.04
N VAL A 143 8.61 10.33 -12.65
CA VAL A 143 8.94 10.67 -14.04
C VAL A 143 9.76 11.96 -13.99
N SER A 144 10.94 11.95 -14.60
CA SER A 144 11.88 13.08 -14.60
C SER A 144 12.17 13.67 -13.21
N GLY A 145 12.29 12.79 -12.21
CA GLY A 145 12.60 13.16 -10.82
C GLY A 145 11.41 13.59 -9.95
N ARG A 146 10.21 13.80 -10.53
CA ARG A 146 8.99 14.20 -9.80
C ARG A 146 8.00 13.03 -9.71
N ARG A 147 7.25 12.95 -8.61
CA ARG A 147 6.22 11.89 -8.42
C ARG A 147 5.01 12.17 -9.32
N LEU A 148 4.47 11.15 -9.98
CA LEU A 148 3.36 11.26 -10.94
C LEU A 148 2.11 11.91 -10.33
N TYR A 149 1.72 11.54 -9.10
CA TYR A 149 0.57 12.19 -8.44
C TYR A 149 0.75 13.71 -8.24
N THR A 150 2.00 14.20 -8.15
CA THR A 150 2.27 15.63 -8.02
C THR A 150 2.06 16.36 -9.35
N LEU A 151 2.27 15.68 -10.47
CA LEU A 151 1.99 16.20 -11.81
C LEU A 151 0.47 16.18 -12.10
N ALA A 152 -0.20 15.07 -11.77
CA ALA A 152 -1.65 14.93 -11.95
C ALA A 152 -2.44 16.00 -11.18
N ARG A 153 -2.06 16.29 -9.93
CA ARG A 153 -2.68 17.38 -9.13
C ARG A 153 -2.40 18.79 -9.65
N GLN A 154 -1.42 18.96 -10.54
CA GLN A 154 -1.11 20.24 -11.18
C GLN A 154 -1.81 20.39 -12.55
N GLY A 155 -2.71 19.48 -12.91
CA GLY A 155 -3.46 19.53 -14.16
C GLY A 155 -2.63 19.19 -15.41
N LYS A 156 -1.60 18.35 -15.26
CA LYS A 156 -0.78 17.80 -16.36
C LYS A 156 -0.79 16.28 -16.37
#